data_AF-A0A4Q5YQR4-F1
#
_entry.id   AF-A0A4Q5YQR4-F1
#
_cell.length_a   1.000
_cell.length_b   1.000
_cell.length_c   1.000
_cell.angle_alpha   90.00
_cell.angle_beta   90.00
_cell.angle_gamma   90.00
#
_symmetry.space_group_name_H-M   'P 1'
#
loop_
_entity.id
_entity.type
_entity.pdbx_description
1 polymer ?
#
loop_
_entity_poly.entity_id
_entity_poly.type
_entity_poly.pdbx_seq_one_letter_code
_entity_poly.pdbx_strand_id
1 'polypeptide(L)' 'MENNLQPQETADFNRIIPINIEEQMKTAYIDYSMSVIVGRALPDVRDGLKPVHRRILFA' A
#
# COMPACT_ATOMS: atom_id res chain seq x y z
N MET A 1 38.34 -39.84 1.46
CA MET A 1 37.82 -38.75 2.31
C MET A 1 36.98 -37.86 1.40
N GLU A 2 35.74 -38.28 1.13
CA GLU A 2 34.80 -37.51 0.30
C GLU A 2 33.93 -36.66 1.21
N ASN A 3 34.22 -35.36 1.24
CA ASN A 3 33.36 -34.37 1.85
C ASN A 3 32.18 -34.13 0.90
N ASN A 4 31.09 -34.87 1.12
CA ASN A 4 29.80 -34.58 0.50
C ASN A 4 29.24 -33.29 1.11
N LEU A 5 29.57 -32.15 0.50
CA LEU A 5 28.84 -30.90 0.71
C LEU A 5 27.52 -31.01 -0.05
N GLN A 6 26.44 -31.41 0.64
CA GLN A 6 25.10 -31.26 0.10
C GLN A 6 24.73 -29.76 0.15
N PRO A 7 24.24 -29.17 -0.94
CA PRO A 7 23.72 -27.80 -0.90
C PRO A 7 22.52 -27.79 0.06
N GLN A 8 22.56 -26.91 1.06
CA GLN A 8 21.36 -26.62 1.85
C GLN A 8 20.34 -25.94 0.92
N GLU A 9 19.28 -26.66 0.58
CA GLU A 9 18.11 -26.07 -0.08
C GLU A 9 17.46 -25.07 0.90
N THR A 10 17.72 -23.77 0.73
CA THR A 10 16.95 -22.73 1.41
C THR A 10 15.52 -22.82 0.92
N ALA A 11 14.64 -23.38 1.76
CA ALA A 11 13.21 -23.50 1.53
C ALA A 11 12.53 -22.12 1.61
N ASP A 12 12.79 -21.24 0.63
CA ASP A 12 12.15 -19.92 0.50
C ASP A 12 10.73 -19.99 -0.11
N PHE A 13 10.14 -21.18 -0.21
CA PHE A 13 8.79 -21.37 -0.73
C PHE A 13 7.69 -20.91 0.24
N ASN A 14 8.03 -20.62 1.50
CA ASN A 14 7.04 -20.38 2.56
C ASN A 14 6.67 -18.88 2.77
N ARG A 15 7.12 -17.98 1.88
CA ARG A 15 6.87 -16.53 1.99
C ARG A 15 5.74 -16.03 1.08
N ILE A 16 5.25 -16.85 0.16
CA ILE A 16 4.22 -16.46 -0.80
C ILE A 16 2.86 -16.71 -0.18
N ILE A 17 2.12 -15.63 0.11
CA ILE A 17 0.74 -15.70 0.60
C ILE A 17 -0.18 -15.55 -0.61
N PRO A 18 -0.89 -16.60 -1.04
CA PRO A 18 -1.87 -16.48 -2.10
C PRO A 18 -3.03 -15.61 -1.62
N ILE A 19 -3.45 -14.66 -2.45
CA ILE A 19 -4.56 -13.75 -2.18
C ILE A 19 -5.59 -13.82 -3.31
N ASN A 20 -6.86 -13.68 -2.98
CA ASN A 20 -7.90 -13.57 -3.99
C ASN A 20 -7.81 -12.19 -4.66
N ILE A 21 -7.67 -12.17 -5.98
CA ILE A 21 -7.50 -10.93 -6.75
C ILE A 21 -8.73 -10.04 -6.70
N GLU A 22 -9.95 -10.60 -6.69
CA GLU A 22 -11.20 -9.82 -6.68
C GLU A 22 -11.32 -9.04 -5.36
N GLU A 23 -11.09 -9.74 -4.25
CA GLU A 23 -11.11 -9.14 -2.92
C GLU A 23 -10.01 -8.08 -2.77
N GLN A 24 -8.80 -8.38 -3.22
CA GLN A 24 -7.68 -7.44 -3.16
C GLN A 24 -7.94 -6.18 -3.98
N MET A 25 -8.46 -6.32 -5.20
CA MET A 25 -8.75 -5.19 -6.08
C MET A 25 -9.85 -4.31 -5.50
N LYS A 26 -10.89 -4.91 -4.92
CA LYS A 26 -11.96 -4.17 -4.26
C LYS A 26 -11.42 -3.36 -3.08
N THR A 27 -10.64 -3.98 -2.21
CA THR A 27 -10.05 -3.30 -1.04
C THR A 27 -9.11 -2.19 -1.47
N ALA A 28 -8.17 -2.47 -2.37
CA ALA A 28 -7.22 -1.46 -2.87
C ALA A 28 -7.92 -0.28 -3.55
N TYR A 29 -8.99 -0.55 -4.30
CA TYR A 29 -9.78 0.50 -4.94
C TYR A 29 -10.48 1.39 -3.92
N ILE A 30 -11.10 0.82 -2.89
CA ILE A 30 -11.78 1.58 -1.84
C ILE A 30 -10.76 2.40 -1.03
N ASP A 31 -9.64 1.80 -0.62
CA ASP A 31 -8.60 2.48 0.16
C ASP A 31 -8.02 3.68 -0.60
N TYR A 32 -7.70 3.48 -1.88
CA TYR A 32 -7.21 4.57 -2.72
C TYR A 32 -8.29 5.64 -2.92
N SER A 33 -9.52 5.24 -3.24
CA SER A 33 -10.62 6.17 -3.49
C SER A 33 -10.90 7.04 -2.27
N MET A 34 -10.94 6.44 -1.08
CA MET A 34 -11.21 7.21 0.14
C MET A 34 -10.06 8.15 0.49
N SER A 35 -8.80 7.71 0.30
CA SER A 35 -7.62 8.55 0.44
C SER A 35 -7.64 9.74 -0.52
N VAL A 36 -8.06 9.54 -1.78
CA VAL A 36 -8.25 10.63 -2.76
C VAL A 36 -9.32 11.60 -2.27
N ILE A 37 -10.51 11.10 -1.93
CA ILE A 37 -11.69 11.92 -1.62
C ILE A 37 -11.39 12.83 -0.42
N VAL A 38 -10.90 12.26 0.67
CA VAL A 38 -10.70 12.98 1.94
C VAL A 38 -9.37 13.74 1.96
N GLY A 39 -8.30 13.13 1.45
CA GLY A 39 -6.94 13.61 1.65
C GLY A 39 -6.41 14.49 0.52
N ARG A 40 -7.11 14.60 -0.61
CA ARG A 40 -6.59 15.30 -1.80
C ARG A 40 -7.63 16.08 -2.60
N ALA A 41 -8.78 15.48 -2.90
CA ALA A 41 -9.68 15.96 -3.93
C ALA A 41 -10.68 17.01 -3.42
N LEU A 42 -11.35 16.74 -2.30
CA LEU A 42 -12.37 17.63 -1.75
C LEU A 42 -11.77 18.70 -0.81
N PRO A 43 -12.25 19.95 -0.89
CA PRO A 43 -11.90 20.99 0.07
C PRO A 43 -12.61 20.78 1.42
N ASP A 44 -12.03 21.29 2.50
CA ASP A 44 -12.70 21.33 3.81
C ASP A 44 -13.81 22.39 3.80
N VAL A 45 -14.94 22.11 4.43
CA VAL A 45 -16.11 23.00 4.46
C VAL A 45 -15.87 24.29 5.25
N ARG A 46 -14.91 24.28 6.17
CA ARG A 46 -14.64 25.41 7.08
C ARG A 46 -13.89 26.54 6.38
N ASP A 47 -12.97 26.20 5.48
CA ASP A 47 -12.06 27.15 4.84
C ASP A 47 -12.07 27.07 3.30
N GLY A 48 -12.70 26.05 2.72
CA GLY A 48 -12.71 25.83 1.28
C GLY A 48 -11.35 25.38 0.70
N LEU A 49 -10.38 25.03 1.54
CA LEU A 49 -9.01 24.73 1.09
C LEU A 49 -8.77 23.22 0.96
N LYS A 50 -8.12 22.84 -0.15
CA LYS A 50 -7.58 21.49 -0.32
C LYS A 50 -6.34 21.31 0.57
N PRO A 51 -6.01 20.07 0.99
CA PRO A 51 -4.87 19.81 1.88
C PRO A 51 -3.52 20.37 1.40
N VAL A 52 -3.29 20.46 0.08
CA VAL A 52 -2.07 21.07 -0.47
C VAL A 52 -1.97 22.56 -0.18
N HIS A 53 -3.06 23.31 -0.25
CA HIS A 53 -3.06 24.75 0.01
C HIS A 53 -2.75 25.04 1.48
N ARG A 54 -3.35 24.29 2.41
CA ARG A 54 -3.05 24.41 3.84
C ARG A 54 -1.57 24.16 4.15
N ARG A 55 -0.94 23.19 3.49
CA ARG A 55 0.50 22.93 3.64
C ARG A 55 1.39 24.06 3.10
N ILE A 56 0.99 24.70 2.00
CA ILE A 56 1.75 25.83 1.43
C ILE A 56 1.67 27.06 2.33
N LEU A 57 0.49 27.35 2.90
CA LEU A 57 0.28 28.55 3.73
C LEU A 57 0.94 28.47 5.11
N PHE A 58 1.24 27.26 5.60
CA PHE A 58 1.83 27.05 6.92
C PHE A 58 3.35 26.83 6.90
N ALA A 59 3.94 26.56 5.72
CA ALA A 59 5.36 26.29 5.55
C ALA A 59 6.25 27.55 5.58
#